data_AF-A0A4E0RRM8-F1
#
_entry.id   AF-A0A4E0RRM8-F1
#
_cell.length_a   1.000
_cell.length_b   1.000
_cell.length_c   1.000
_cell.angle_alpha   90.00
_cell.angle_beta   90.00
_cell.angle_gamma   90.00
#
_symmetry.space_group_name_H-M   'P 1'
#
loop_
_entity.id
_entity.type
_entity.pdbx_description
1 polymer ?
#
loop_
_entity_poly.entity_id
_entity_poly.type
_entity_poly.pdbx_seq_one_letter_code
_entity_poly.pdbx_strand_id
1 'polypeptide(L)'
;WNPLNLHRFIANIAFGGAIVGAYAAYKFLSAKTAVEKAHYDWMGYTSNFIAVLAFLPLPFAGYWLMAEIYAYSQQMGITAMGGILAWLFVVQAVLIGTILLAANYYLWSGMSRCEGSRRYTWMIKYIAFVLVLGFLIWVTPHTLILNPSEIATLGGSHHHLLGPLGIMPAKNIAVNLMLIFTFLSFQLYRRSDKEITVSWEKLGNALIVAIYIVAIANVIFAGVYYGYFTNTVYKVGSSVMQVMSTLIVIISGVVIDSLMFKNAKTLPSQWGKVTTRSQYALFALPIAFTWLMALMGYVRSSVRTHWHVYTVMKDNSPENYIPAIGHAGNMITIATLLFLIIILFIFWIASLSTTKQVEGA
;
A
#
# COMPACT_ATOMS: atom_id res chain seq x y z
N TRP A 1 11.24 -10.65 -17.75
CA TRP A 1 9.88 -11.22 -17.67
C TRP A 1 9.49 -11.67 -16.26
N ASN A 2 10.36 -12.36 -15.51
CA ASN A 2 10.04 -12.85 -14.16
C ASN A 2 9.64 -11.74 -13.14
N PRO A 3 10.32 -10.59 -13.05
CA PRO A 3 9.98 -9.52 -12.09
C PRO A 3 8.61 -8.87 -12.33
N LEU A 4 8.23 -8.66 -13.60
CA LEU A 4 6.91 -8.13 -13.96
C LEU A 4 5.79 -9.11 -13.59
N ASN A 5 6.00 -10.41 -13.84
CA ASN A 5 5.03 -11.44 -13.50
C ASN A 5 4.86 -11.55 -11.99
N LEU A 6 5.96 -11.54 -11.22
CA LEU A 6 5.93 -11.50 -9.75
C LEU A 6 5.15 -10.29 -9.23
N HIS A 7 5.45 -9.09 -9.74
CA HIS A 7 4.75 -7.87 -9.33
C HIS A 7 3.25 -7.93 -9.65
N ARG A 8 2.86 -8.41 -10.84
CA ARG A 8 1.46 -8.59 -11.23
C ARG A 8 0.74 -9.62 -10.37
N PHE A 9 1.39 -10.75 -10.11
CA PHE A 9 0.82 -11.81 -9.28
C PHE A 9 0.47 -11.31 -7.87
N ILE A 10 1.44 -10.66 -7.22
CA ILE A 10 1.26 -10.08 -5.89
C ILE A 10 0.20 -8.96 -5.93
N ALA A 11 0.25 -8.08 -6.93
CA ALA A 11 -0.71 -6.98 -7.09
C ALA A 11 -2.15 -7.50 -7.25
N ASN A 12 -2.35 -8.58 -8.02
CA ASN A 12 -3.66 -9.18 -8.24
C ASN A 12 -4.22 -9.82 -6.96
N ILE A 13 -3.38 -10.41 -6.10
CA ILE A 13 -3.82 -10.91 -4.79
C ILE A 13 -4.26 -9.73 -3.91
N ALA A 14 -3.47 -8.66 -3.87
CA ALA A 14 -3.80 -7.46 -3.10
C ALA A 14 -5.13 -6.84 -3.56
N PHE A 15 -5.29 -6.73 -4.87
CA PHE A 15 -6.50 -6.21 -5.51
C PHE A 15 -7.72 -7.10 -5.28
N GLY A 16 -7.58 -8.42 -5.43
CA GLY A 16 -8.64 -9.38 -5.15
C GLY A 16 -9.12 -9.30 -3.69
N GLY A 17 -8.18 -9.21 -2.74
CA GLY A 17 -8.49 -8.95 -1.34
C GLY A 17 -9.29 -7.66 -1.15
N ALA A 18 -8.90 -6.57 -1.81
CA ALA A 18 -9.63 -5.30 -1.73
C ALA A 18 -11.06 -5.39 -2.30
N ILE A 19 -11.26 -6.08 -3.42
CA ILE A 19 -12.59 -6.28 -4.03
C ILE A 19 -13.49 -7.12 -3.11
N VAL A 20 -12.98 -8.22 -2.55
CA VAL A 20 -13.70 -9.05 -1.59
C VAL A 20 -14.05 -8.26 -0.33
N GLY A 21 -13.15 -7.39 0.13
CA GLY A 21 -13.42 -6.49 1.27
C GLY A 21 -14.51 -5.48 1.00
N ALA A 22 -14.58 -4.96 -0.23
CA ALA A 22 -15.66 -4.08 -0.66
C ALA A 22 -17.02 -4.79 -0.69
N TYR A 23 -17.05 -6.04 -1.17
CA TYR A 23 -18.25 -6.86 -1.12
C TYR A 23 -18.68 -7.13 0.32
N ALA A 24 -17.73 -7.47 1.19
CA ALA A 24 -18.00 -7.67 2.61
C ALA A 24 -18.57 -6.41 3.26
N ALA A 25 -18.01 -5.23 2.94
CA ALA A 25 -18.55 -3.95 3.40
C ALA A 25 -19.96 -3.68 2.88
N TYR A 26 -20.22 -3.91 1.58
CA TYR A 26 -21.55 -3.79 1.00
C TYR A 26 -22.57 -4.65 1.75
N LYS A 27 -22.25 -5.93 1.94
CA LYS A 27 -23.14 -6.87 2.61
C LYS A 27 -23.30 -6.58 4.10
N PHE A 28 -22.23 -6.19 4.80
CA PHE A 28 -22.27 -5.77 6.20
C PHE A 28 -23.22 -4.57 6.41
N LEU A 29 -23.19 -3.58 5.51
CA LEU A 29 -24.07 -2.41 5.59
C LEU A 29 -25.53 -2.75 5.29
N SER A 30 -25.79 -3.75 4.44
CA SER A 30 -27.13 -4.23 4.12
C SER A 30 -27.69 -5.30 5.07
N ALA A 31 -26.84 -5.86 5.95
CA ALA A 31 -27.19 -6.97 6.81
C ALA A 31 -28.28 -6.58 7.82
N LYS A 32 -29.31 -7.42 7.95
CA LYS A 32 -30.45 -7.18 8.86
C LYS A 32 -30.30 -7.94 10.17
N THR A 33 -29.54 -9.02 10.17
CA THR A 33 -29.34 -9.86 11.35
C THR A 33 -27.94 -9.69 11.95
N ALA A 34 -27.82 -9.95 13.26
CA ALA A 34 -26.52 -9.92 13.93
C ALA A 34 -25.55 -10.99 13.38
N VAL A 35 -26.08 -12.14 12.96
CA VAL A 35 -25.30 -13.26 12.42
C VAL A 35 -24.71 -12.90 11.05
N GLU A 36 -25.51 -12.35 10.12
CA GLU A 36 -25.01 -11.87 8.84
C GLU A 36 -23.95 -10.78 9.03
N LYS A 37 -24.22 -9.84 9.92
CA LYS A 37 -23.30 -8.75 10.21
C LYS A 37 -21.97 -9.28 10.75
N ALA A 38 -22.00 -10.28 11.64
CA ALA A 38 -20.80 -10.96 12.13
C ALA A 38 -20.04 -11.69 11.01
N HIS A 39 -20.74 -12.38 10.12
CA HIS A 39 -20.13 -13.08 8.98
C HIS A 39 -19.40 -12.11 8.03
N TYR A 40 -20.06 -11.04 7.59
CA TYR A 40 -19.45 -10.07 6.68
C TYR A 40 -18.36 -9.24 7.36
N ASP A 41 -18.42 -9.08 8.67
CA ASP A 41 -17.34 -8.48 9.44
C ASP A 41 -16.07 -9.34 9.45
N TRP A 42 -16.23 -10.65 9.63
CA TRP A 42 -15.14 -11.62 9.49
C TRP A 42 -14.58 -11.66 8.07
N MET A 43 -15.46 -11.62 7.06
CA MET A 43 -15.07 -11.56 5.66
C MET A 43 -14.28 -10.29 5.34
N GLY A 44 -14.73 -9.14 5.84
CA GLY A 44 -14.05 -7.84 5.70
C GLY A 44 -12.66 -7.85 6.35
N TYR A 45 -12.52 -8.49 7.51
CA TYR A 45 -11.23 -8.65 8.17
C TYR A 45 -10.28 -9.54 7.36
N THR A 46 -10.75 -10.71 6.95
CA THR A 46 -9.95 -11.69 6.21
C THR A 46 -9.48 -11.12 4.87
N SER A 47 -10.36 -10.43 4.17
CA SER A 47 -10.05 -9.79 2.89
C SER A 47 -9.08 -8.62 3.02
N ASN A 48 -9.25 -7.74 4.01
CA ASN A 48 -8.27 -6.69 4.31
C ASN A 48 -6.90 -7.27 4.69
N PHE A 49 -6.88 -8.37 5.45
CA PHE A 49 -5.65 -9.07 5.80
C PHE A 49 -4.93 -9.61 4.55
N ILE A 50 -5.64 -10.29 3.65
CA ILE A 50 -5.09 -10.76 2.37
C ILE A 50 -4.57 -9.57 1.54
N ALA A 51 -5.36 -8.50 1.45
CA ALA A 51 -5.00 -7.30 0.69
C ALA A 51 -3.70 -6.68 1.20
N VAL A 52 -3.60 -6.44 2.50
CA VAL A 52 -2.41 -5.83 3.14
C VAL A 52 -1.22 -6.77 3.07
N LEU A 53 -1.36 -8.05 3.37
CA LEU A 53 -0.24 -9.00 3.30
C LEU A 53 0.36 -9.10 1.90
N ALA A 54 -0.48 -9.15 0.87
CA ALA A 54 0.01 -9.11 -0.50
C ALA A 54 0.56 -7.74 -0.88
N PHE A 55 0.02 -6.65 -0.33
CA PHE A 55 0.52 -5.30 -0.57
C PHE A 55 1.91 -5.05 0.03
N LEU A 56 2.21 -5.57 1.22
CA LEU A 56 3.48 -5.32 1.93
C LEU A 56 4.76 -5.64 1.10
N PRO A 57 4.88 -6.78 0.39
CA PRO A 57 6.02 -7.06 -0.47
C PRO A 57 5.94 -6.40 -1.86
N LEU A 58 4.83 -5.76 -2.21
CA LEU A 58 4.62 -5.22 -3.56
C LEU A 58 5.62 -4.10 -3.93
N PRO A 59 6.00 -3.18 -3.02
CA PRO A 59 7.07 -2.22 -3.28
C PRO A 59 8.41 -2.88 -3.63
N PHE A 60 8.79 -3.98 -2.96
CA PHE A 60 10.00 -4.74 -3.32
C PHE A 60 9.93 -5.25 -4.76
N ALA A 61 8.83 -5.92 -5.12
CA ALA A 61 8.65 -6.40 -6.50
C ALA A 61 8.68 -5.25 -7.52
N GLY A 62 8.19 -4.06 -7.14
CA GLY A 62 8.28 -2.84 -7.93
C GLY A 62 9.71 -2.31 -8.08
N TYR A 63 10.50 -2.27 -6.99
CA TYR A 63 11.91 -1.87 -7.04
C TYR A 63 12.74 -2.82 -7.90
N TRP A 64 12.52 -4.14 -7.77
CA TRP A 64 13.19 -5.12 -8.62
C TRP A 64 12.80 -4.94 -10.09
N LEU A 65 11.51 -4.81 -10.39
CA LEU A 65 11.04 -4.51 -11.75
C LEU A 65 11.72 -3.26 -12.32
N MET A 66 11.87 -2.21 -11.51
CA MET A 66 12.49 -0.98 -11.94
C MET A 66 14.01 -1.13 -12.14
N ALA A 67 14.70 -1.83 -11.25
CA ALA A 67 16.13 -2.12 -11.39
C ALA A 67 16.43 -2.84 -12.72
N GLU A 68 15.57 -3.75 -13.12
CA GLU A 68 15.66 -4.49 -14.38
C GLU A 68 15.40 -3.60 -15.60
N ILE A 69 14.46 -2.66 -15.50
CA ILE A 69 14.25 -1.63 -16.52
C ILE A 69 15.49 -0.76 -16.68
N TYR A 70 16.11 -0.31 -15.59
CA TYR A 70 17.34 0.48 -15.62
C TYR A 70 18.54 -0.30 -16.17
N ALA A 71 18.64 -1.59 -15.85
CA ALA A 71 19.68 -2.47 -16.37
C ALA A 71 19.53 -2.70 -17.88
N TYR A 72 18.30 -2.77 -18.38
CA TYR A 72 18.02 -2.88 -19.80
C TYR A 72 18.26 -1.56 -20.56
N SER A 73 17.76 -0.44 -20.04
CA SER A 73 17.95 0.89 -20.62
C SER A 73 17.83 1.98 -19.56
N GLN A 74 18.93 2.71 -19.34
CA GLN A 74 18.93 3.89 -18.48
C GLN A 74 17.95 4.95 -18.98
N GLN A 75 17.82 5.13 -20.30
CA GLN A 75 16.90 6.08 -20.91
C GLN A 75 15.43 5.76 -20.59
N MET A 76 15.04 4.48 -20.59
CA MET A 76 13.70 4.07 -20.16
C MET A 76 13.46 4.42 -18.69
N GLY A 77 14.43 4.11 -17.82
CA GLY A 77 14.33 4.43 -16.39
C GLY A 77 14.21 5.94 -16.14
N ILE A 78 15.04 6.74 -16.79
CA ILE A 78 14.98 8.21 -16.74
C ILE A 78 13.63 8.72 -17.25
N THR A 79 13.11 8.15 -18.34
CA THR A 79 11.79 8.52 -18.87
C THR A 79 10.68 8.21 -17.87
N ALA A 80 10.74 7.05 -17.20
CA ALA A 80 9.76 6.66 -16.19
C ALA A 80 9.70 7.63 -15.01
N MET A 81 10.86 8.05 -14.50
CA MET A 81 10.97 8.87 -13.29
C MET A 81 11.22 10.36 -13.55
N GLY A 82 11.24 10.78 -14.82
CA GLY A 82 11.57 12.12 -15.24
C GLY A 82 10.41 12.86 -15.88
N GLY A 83 10.53 14.19 -15.93
CA GLY A 83 9.60 15.07 -16.62
C GLY A 83 8.16 14.90 -16.19
N ILE A 84 7.26 14.77 -17.16
CA ILE A 84 5.81 14.74 -16.94
C ILE A 84 5.35 13.46 -16.21
N LEU A 85 6.02 12.31 -16.43
CA LEU A 85 5.66 11.04 -15.80
C LEU A 85 5.99 11.02 -14.30
N ALA A 86 6.97 11.80 -13.84
CA ALA A 86 7.32 11.93 -12.42
C ALA A 86 6.13 12.41 -11.56
N TRP A 87 5.27 13.28 -12.10
CA TRP A 87 4.06 13.73 -11.42
C TRP A 87 3.04 12.61 -11.22
N LEU A 88 3.00 11.62 -12.11
CA LEU A 88 2.15 10.45 -11.94
C LEU A 88 2.62 9.57 -10.77
N PHE A 89 3.92 9.55 -10.46
CA PHE A 89 4.43 8.90 -9.25
C PHE A 89 4.03 9.64 -7.96
N VAL A 90 3.78 10.96 -8.03
CA VAL A 90 3.20 11.71 -6.91
C VAL A 90 1.73 11.30 -6.71
N VAL A 91 0.95 11.20 -7.78
CA VAL A 91 -0.43 10.67 -7.73
C VAL A 91 -0.44 9.23 -7.22
N GLN A 92 0.53 8.42 -7.64
CA GLN A 92 0.71 7.05 -7.13
C GLN A 92 0.93 7.04 -5.61
N ALA A 93 1.76 7.96 -5.08
CA ALA A 93 1.97 8.10 -3.65
C ALA A 93 0.68 8.48 -2.91
N VAL A 94 -0.16 9.33 -3.50
CA VAL A 94 -1.50 9.65 -2.95
C VAL A 94 -2.35 8.38 -2.81
N LEU A 95 -2.41 7.58 -3.87
CA LEU A 95 -3.20 6.34 -3.89
C LEU A 95 -2.69 5.29 -2.92
N ILE A 96 -1.36 5.07 -2.88
CA ILE A 96 -0.74 4.15 -1.91
C ILE A 96 -0.96 4.62 -0.47
N GLY A 97 -0.78 5.92 -0.21
CA GLY A 97 -1.07 6.52 1.09
C GLY A 97 -2.51 6.29 1.52
N THR A 98 -3.45 6.44 0.59
CA THR A 98 -4.88 6.18 0.82
C THR A 98 -5.13 4.72 1.18
N ILE A 99 -4.54 3.78 0.43
CA ILE A 99 -4.64 2.33 0.70
C ILE A 99 -4.14 2.03 2.13
N LEU A 100 -2.95 2.51 2.47
CA LEU A 100 -2.34 2.25 3.77
C LEU A 100 -3.17 2.87 4.90
N LEU A 101 -3.58 4.13 4.78
CA LEU A 101 -4.40 4.79 5.80
C LEU A 101 -5.77 4.12 5.98
N ALA A 102 -6.45 3.77 4.88
CA ALA A 102 -7.75 3.10 4.93
C ALA A 102 -7.66 1.70 5.53
N ALA A 103 -6.66 0.90 5.13
CA ALA A 103 -6.46 -0.44 5.65
C ALA A 103 -6.12 -0.42 7.15
N ASN A 104 -5.27 0.51 7.58
CA ASN A 104 -4.93 0.70 8.99
C ASN A 104 -6.14 1.19 9.79
N TYR A 105 -6.90 2.16 9.29
CA TYR A 105 -8.11 2.65 9.94
C TYR A 105 -9.14 1.54 10.14
N TYR A 106 -9.32 0.68 9.13
CA TYR A 106 -10.18 -0.50 9.26
C TYR A 106 -9.70 -1.43 10.37
N LEU A 107 -8.39 -1.76 10.42
CA LEU A 107 -7.80 -2.58 11.48
C LEU A 107 -8.02 -1.97 12.87
N TRP A 108 -7.74 -0.67 13.03
CA TRP A 108 -7.91 0.02 14.31
C TRP A 108 -9.36 0.05 14.77
N SER A 109 -10.31 0.30 13.85
CA SER A 109 -11.73 0.18 14.17
C SER A 109 -12.08 -1.24 14.55
N GLY A 110 -11.50 -2.23 13.85
CA GLY A 110 -11.66 -3.64 14.15
C GLY A 110 -11.17 -4.06 15.52
N MET A 111 -10.12 -3.41 16.05
CA MET A 111 -9.58 -3.72 17.39
C MET A 111 -10.63 -3.51 18.49
N SER A 112 -11.60 -2.61 18.29
CA SER A 112 -12.70 -2.39 19.24
C SER A 112 -13.55 -3.64 19.53
N ARG A 113 -13.47 -4.66 18.67
CA ARG A 113 -14.19 -5.94 18.82
C ARG A 113 -13.51 -6.91 19.81
N CYS A 114 -12.21 -6.71 20.07
CA CYS A 114 -11.40 -7.61 20.87
C CYS A 114 -11.18 -7.00 22.26
N GLU A 115 -11.52 -7.71 23.34
CA GLU A 115 -11.37 -7.18 24.71
C GLU A 115 -9.90 -6.87 25.05
N GLY A 116 -8.98 -7.73 24.59
CA GLY A 116 -7.54 -7.56 24.81
C GLY A 116 -6.91 -6.41 24.01
N SER A 117 -7.67 -5.70 23.16
CA SER A 117 -7.16 -4.55 22.39
C SER A 117 -6.73 -3.37 23.25
N ARG A 118 -7.32 -3.20 24.44
CA ARG A 118 -7.03 -2.09 25.37
C ARG A 118 -5.53 -1.98 25.71
N ARG A 119 -4.80 -3.10 25.67
CA ARG A 119 -3.34 -3.18 25.87
C ARG A 119 -2.54 -2.38 24.83
N TYR A 120 -3.09 -2.20 23.63
CA TYR A 120 -2.38 -1.69 22.46
C TYR A 120 -2.97 -0.40 21.89
N THR A 121 -4.18 -0.01 22.30
CA THR A 121 -4.89 1.18 21.77
C THR A 121 -4.06 2.46 21.86
N TRP A 122 -3.22 2.60 22.88
CA TRP A 122 -2.35 3.77 23.06
C TRP A 122 -1.29 3.92 21.95
N MET A 123 -0.93 2.84 21.25
CA MET A 123 0.05 2.85 20.17
C MET A 123 -0.52 3.42 18.86
N ILE A 124 -1.83 3.33 18.65
CA ILE A 124 -2.51 3.71 17.40
C ILE A 124 -2.20 5.15 17.00
N LYS A 125 -2.17 6.09 17.95
CA LYS A 125 -1.86 7.50 17.67
C LYS A 125 -0.44 7.71 17.12
N TYR A 126 0.53 6.92 17.59
CA TYR A 126 1.92 6.99 17.11
C TYR A 126 2.05 6.35 15.72
N ILE A 127 1.35 5.25 15.49
CA ILE A 127 1.27 4.63 14.16
C ILE A 127 0.65 5.62 13.17
N ALA A 128 -0.49 6.23 13.52
CA ALA A 128 -1.15 7.22 12.68
C ALA A 128 -0.24 8.42 12.38
N PHE A 129 0.51 8.91 13.38
CA PHE A 129 1.48 9.99 13.18
C PHE A 129 2.55 9.62 12.16
N VAL A 130 3.15 8.43 12.27
CA VAL A 130 4.17 7.96 11.31
C VAL A 130 3.58 7.78 9.90
N LEU A 131 2.36 7.25 9.79
CA LEU A 131 1.69 7.08 8.51
C LEU A 131 1.39 8.42 7.84
N VAL A 132 0.88 9.40 8.59
CA VAL A 132 0.58 10.74 8.06
C VAL A 132 1.87 11.49 7.70
N LEU A 133 2.88 11.46 8.56
CA LEU A 133 4.16 12.12 8.28
C LEU A 133 4.85 11.49 7.07
N GLY A 134 4.90 10.15 7.00
CA GLY A 134 5.43 9.43 5.85
C GLY A 134 4.67 9.76 4.57
N PHE A 135 3.34 9.82 4.64
CA PHE A 135 2.50 10.23 3.51
C PHE A 135 2.84 11.64 3.00
N LEU A 136 2.96 12.62 3.90
CA LEU A 136 3.31 14.00 3.56
C LEU A 136 4.70 14.11 2.92
N ILE A 137 5.69 13.36 3.44
CA ILE A 137 7.02 13.30 2.83
C ILE A 137 6.93 12.68 1.43
N TRP A 138 6.22 11.56 1.29
CA TRP A 138 6.17 10.81 0.04
C TRP A 138 5.46 11.60 -1.08
N VAL A 139 4.39 12.33 -0.76
CA VAL A 139 3.68 13.16 -1.75
C VAL A 139 4.45 14.43 -2.15
N THR A 140 5.53 14.78 -1.44
CA THR A 140 6.31 15.98 -1.76
C THR A 140 6.94 15.86 -3.15
N PRO A 141 6.64 16.77 -4.10
CA PRO A 141 7.24 16.76 -5.43
C PRO A 141 8.67 17.29 -5.37
N HIS A 142 9.59 16.69 -6.14
CA HIS A 142 10.93 17.24 -6.32
C HIS A 142 10.97 18.35 -7.37
N THR A 143 10.24 18.17 -8.46
CA THR A 143 10.14 19.09 -9.59
C THR A 143 8.82 19.84 -9.51
N LEU A 144 8.88 21.14 -9.21
CA LEU A 144 7.72 22.02 -9.23
C LEU A 144 7.48 22.53 -10.66
N ILE A 145 6.20 22.68 -11.03
CA ILE A 145 5.83 23.34 -12.28
C ILE A 145 5.78 24.83 -11.97
N LEU A 146 6.87 25.53 -12.27
CA LEU A 146 7.06 26.94 -11.96
C LEU A 146 7.16 27.77 -13.25
N ASN A 147 6.60 28.98 -13.21
CA ASN A 147 6.85 29.98 -14.24
C ASN A 147 8.22 30.68 -14.03
N PRO A 148 8.76 31.39 -15.04
CA PRO A 148 10.08 32.01 -14.94
C PRO A 148 10.24 32.98 -13.75
N SER A 149 9.19 33.75 -13.42
CA SER A 149 9.20 34.66 -12.26
C SER A 149 9.28 33.94 -10.93
N GLU A 150 8.61 32.79 -10.81
CA GLU A 150 8.66 31.95 -9.61
C GLU A 150 10.04 31.32 -9.44
N ILE A 151 10.67 30.84 -10.52
CA ILE A 151 12.05 30.32 -10.48
C ILE A 151 13.03 31.40 -10.00
N ALA A 152 12.90 32.63 -10.51
CA ALA A 152 13.72 33.75 -10.07
C ALA A 152 13.53 34.08 -8.59
N THR A 153 12.28 34.03 -8.10
CA THR A 153 11.94 34.28 -6.69
C THR A 153 12.45 33.17 -5.77
N LEU A 154 12.37 31.92 -6.22
CA LEU A 154 12.79 30.74 -5.47
C LEU A 154 14.32 30.60 -5.37
N GLY A 155 15.06 31.31 -6.23
CA GLY A 155 16.52 31.21 -6.34
C GLY A 155 16.99 29.92 -7.03
N GLY A 156 16.10 29.21 -7.73
CA GLY A 156 16.41 27.94 -8.41
C GLY A 156 15.18 27.15 -8.85
N SER A 157 15.41 25.96 -9.41
CA SER A 157 14.35 25.05 -9.88
C SER A 157 13.72 24.19 -8.77
N HIS A 158 14.27 24.23 -7.55
CA HIS A 158 13.85 23.42 -6.42
C HIS A 158 13.76 24.24 -5.13
N HIS A 159 12.72 23.98 -4.33
CA HIS A 159 12.54 24.65 -3.05
C HIS A 159 13.58 24.13 -2.03
N HIS A 160 14.25 25.01 -1.29
CA HIS A 160 15.34 24.61 -0.38
C HIS A 160 14.91 23.60 0.70
N LEU A 161 13.72 23.76 1.29
CA LEU A 161 13.18 22.85 2.30
C LEU A 161 12.50 21.58 1.71
N LEU A 162 11.67 21.74 0.67
CA LEU A 162 10.89 20.63 0.10
C LEU A 162 11.67 19.79 -0.91
N GLY A 163 12.68 20.38 -1.56
CA GLY A 163 13.53 19.72 -2.54
C GLY A 163 14.19 18.44 -1.99
N PRO A 164 14.84 18.49 -0.81
CA PRO A 164 15.36 17.32 -0.13
C PRO A 164 14.29 16.27 0.23
N LEU A 165 13.06 16.68 0.56
CA LEU A 165 11.97 15.74 0.83
C LEU A 165 11.41 15.10 -0.45
N GLY A 166 11.54 15.78 -1.59
CA GLY A 166 11.06 15.29 -2.87
C GLY A 166 11.91 14.20 -3.52
N ILE A 167 13.17 14.01 -3.10
CA ILE A 167 14.06 13.01 -3.71
C ILE A 167 13.78 11.58 -3.22
N MET A 168 14.19 10.60 -4.03
CA MET A 168 13.97 9.17 -3.78
C MET A 168 14.40 8.68 -2.38
N PRO A 169 15.54 9.11 -1.80
CA PRO A 169 15.91 8.70 -0.45
C PRO A 169 14.87 9.02 0.63
N ALA A 170 14.33 10.25 0.65
CA ALA A 170 13.31 10.63 1.63
C ALA A 170 12.04 9.80 1.45
N LYS A 171 11.63 9.62 0.19
CA LYS A 171 10.47 8.81 -0.18
C LYS A 171 10.64 7.36 0.26
N ASN A 172 11.80 6.75 0.03
CA ASN A 172 12.09 5.39 0.43
C ASN A 172 12.03 5.21 1.96
N ILE A 173 12.56 6.16 2.74
CA ILE A 173 12.43 6.14 4.21
C ILE A 173 10.95 6.16 4.59
N ALA A 174 10.19 7.12 4.04
CA ALA A 174 8.77 7.26 4.31
C ALA A 174 7.99 5.98 4.00
N VAL A 175 8.17 5.40 2.80
CA VAL A 175 7.54 4.14 2.39
C VAL A 175 7.83 3.04 3.40
N ASN A 176 9.10 2.79 3.70
CA ASN A 176 9.50 1.65 4.53
C ASN A 176 8.99 1.80 5.97
N LEU A 177 9.04 3.01 6.54
CA LEU A 177 8.45 3.28 7.84
C LEU A 177 6.92 3.07 7.80
N MET A 178 6.22 3.55 6.77
CA MET A 178 4.78 3.33 6.64
C MET A 178 4.44 1.83 6.56
N LEU A 179 5.24 1.02 5.85
CA LEU A 179 5.05 -0.43 5.77
C LEU A 179 5.31 -1.12 7.11
N ILE A 180 6.41 -0.78 7.79
CA ILE A 180 6.76 -1.31 9.12
C ILE A 180 5.63 -1.02 10.11
N PHE A 181 5.13 0.22 10.15
CA PHE A 181 4.08 0.63 11.07
C PHE A 181 2.69 0.10 10.68
N THR A 182 2.44 -0.14 9.38
CA THR A 182 1.25 -0.87 8.93
C THR A 182 1.28 -2.32 9.38
N PHE A 183 2.43 -2.98 9.24
CA PHE A 183 2.63 -4.33 9.76
C PHE A 183 2.47 -4.37 11.29
N LEU A 184 2.95 -3.34 12.01
CA LEU A 184 2.72 -3.21 13.45
C LEU A 184 1.22 -3.16 13.78
N SER A 185 0.41 -2.36 13.07
CA SER A 185 -1.06 -2.37 13.27
C SER A 185 -1.65 -3.77 13.12
N PHE A 186 -1.22 -4.51 12.09
CA PHE A 186 -1.66 -5.88 11.88
C PHE A 186 -1.22 -6.80 13.03
N GLN A 187 0.03 -6.70 13.46
CA GLN A 187 0.58 -7.49 14.55
C GLN A 187 -0.15 -7.23 15.88
N LEU A 188 -0.42 -5.96 16.19
CA LEU A 188 -1.19 -5.56 17.37
C LEU A 188 -2.63 -6.08 17.31
N TYR A 189 -3.27 -6.03 16.13
CA TYR A 189 -4.59 -6.61 15.94
C TYR A 189 -4.60 -8.10 16.23
N ARG A 190 -3.67 -8.87 15.64
CA ARG A 190 -3.57 -10.32 15.83
C ARG A 190 -3.18 -10.72 17.26
N ARG A 191 -2.52 -9.82 17.99
CA ARG A 191 -2.22 -10.02 19.41
C ARG A 191 -3.39 -9.64 20.31
N SER A 192 -4.38 -8.88 19.80
CA SER A 192 -5.46 -8.33 20.62
C SER A 192 -6.48 -9.38 21.08
N ASP A 193 -6.67 -10.45 20.31
CA ASP A 193 -7.54 -11.59 20.62
C ASP A 193 -6.77 -12.76 21.27
N LYS A 194 -5.48 -12.59 21.59
CA LYS A 194 -4.63 -13.62 22.20
C LYS A 194 -4.05 -13.19 23.54
N GLU A 195 -3.98 -14.15 24.45
CA GLU A 195 -3.20 -14.09 25.68
C GLU A 195 -2.08 -15.12 25.60
N ILE A 196 -0.84 -14.64 25.64
CA ILE A 196 0.37 -15.43 25.39
C ILE A 196 0.73 -16.17 26.68
N THR A 197 0.97 -17.48 26.59
CA THR A 197 1.15 -18.36 27.77
C THR A 197 2.54 -19.02 27.83
N VAL A 198 3.38 -18.82 26.81
CA VAL A 198 4.72 -19.40 26.76
C VAL A 198 5.65 -18.77 27.80
N SER A 199 6.51 -19.58 28.42
CA SER A 199 7.43 -19.14 29.50
C SER A 199 8.41 -18.03 29.06
N TRP A 200 8.76 -18.00 27.78
CA TRP A 200 9.68 -17.03 27.18
C TRP A 200 8.96 -15.79 26.63
N GLU A 201 7.70 -15.53 26.99
CA GLU A 201 6.91 -14.40 26.50
C GLU A 201 7.67 -13.06 26.57
N LYS A 202 8.24 -12.76 27.74
CA LYS A 202 8.97 -11.51 27.99
C LYS A 202 10.16 -11.36 27.05
N LEU A 203 10.91 -12.45 26.85
CA LEU A 203 12.06 -12.48 25.94
C LEU A 203 11.60 -12.31 24.48
N GLY A 204 10.53 -12.99 24.06
CA GLY A 204 9.98 -12.86 22.71
C GLY A 204 9.48 -11.45 22.40
N ASN A 205 8.80 -10.82 23.35
CA ASN A 205 8.35 -9.42 23.23
C ASN A 205 9.55 -8.46 23.16
N ALA A 206 10.56 -8.64 24.01
CA ALA A 206 11.78 -7.83 23.97
C ALA A 206 12.52 -7.98 22.63
N LEU A 207 12.61 -9.21 22.11
CA LEU A 207 13.23 -9.49 20.81
C LEU A 207 12.49 -8.80 19.67
N ILE A 208 11.15 -8.87 19.63
CA ILE A 208 10.35 -8.18 18.62
C ILE A 208 10.59 -6.67 18.68
N VAL A 209 10.54 -6.08 19.88
CA VAL A 209 10.79 -4.64 20.05
C VAL A 209 12.20 -4.27 19.56
N ALA A 210 13.21 -5.07 19.90
CA ALA A 210 14.57 -4.86 19.42
C ALA A 210 14.65 -4.91 17.88
N ILE A 211 13.99 -5.87 17.24
CA ILE A 211 13.93 -5.99 15.77
C ILE A 211 13.31 -4.73 15.15
N TYR A 212 12.19 -4.23 15.69
CA TYR A 212 11.58 -2.99 15.20
C TYR A 212 12.53 -1.79 15.34
N ILE A 213 13.16 -1.63 16.51
CA ILE A 213 14.07 -0.51 16.76
C ILE A 213 15.26 -0.55 15.80
N VAL A 214 15.90 -1.72 15.65
CA VAL A 214 17.06 -1.90 14.77
C VAL A 214 16.64 -1.66 13.31
N ALA A 215 15.50 -2.19 12.87
CA ALA A 215 15.03 -2.00 11.51
C ALA A 215 14.69 -0.53 11.20
N ILE A 216 14.00 0.16 12.11
CA ILE A 216 13.68 1.59 11.97
C ILE A 216 14.97 2.42 11.90
N ALA A 217 15.90 2.17 12.83
CA ALA A 217 17.20 2.85 12.85
C ALA A 217 17.97 2.59 11.55
N ASN A 218 17.99 1.36 11.06
CA ASN A 218 18.65 1.00 9.82
C ASN A 218 17.99 1.64 8.60
N VAL A 219 16.65 1.67 8.52
CA VAL A 219 15.92 2.33 7.42
C VAL A 219 16.27 3.83 7.36
N ILE A 220 16.24 4.50 8.51
CA ILE A 220 16.56 5.92 8.61
C ILE A 220 18.03 6.16 8.26
N PHE A 221 18.95 5.40 8.86
CA PHE A 221 20.38 5.50 8.59
C PHE A 221 20.68 5.27 7.11
N ALA A 222 20.14 4.19 6.53
CA ALA A 222 20.31 3.85 5.12
C ALA A 222 19.90 5.00 4.20
N GLY A 223 18.71 5.56 4.43
CA GLY A 223 18.18 6.61 3.58
C GLY A 223 18.83 7.97 3.82
N VAL A 224 19.25 8.29 5.05
CA VAL A 224 19.90 9.57 5.36
C VAL A 224 21.37 9.54 4.92
N TYR A 225 22.15 8.59 5.41
CA TYR A 225 23.58 8.53 5.14
C TYR A 225 23.85 8.31 3.65
N TYR A 226 23.37 7.20 3.08
CA TYR A 226 23.63 6.92 1.68
C TYR A 226 22.86 7.87 0.75
N GLY A 227 21.64 8.27 1.11
CA GLY A 227 20.82 9.14 0.27
C GLY A 227 21.36 10.55 0.06
N TYR A 228 21.89 11.18 1.10
CA TYR A 228 22.27 12.59 1.07
C TYR A 228 23.79 12.82 1.10
N PHE A 229 24.57 11.90 1.67
CA PHE A 229 26.00 12.10 1.89
C PHE A 229 26.90 11.21 1.01
N THR A 230 26.33 10.40 0.11
CA THR A 230 27.12 9.51 -0.77
C THR A 230 26.75 9.65 -2.25
N ASN A 231 27.54 9.01 -3.11
CA ASN A 231 27.35 9.00 -4.57
C ASN A 231 26.12 8.21 -5.00
N THR A 232 25.59 8.52 -6.21
CA THR A 232 24.33 7.99 -6.74
C THR A 232 24.23 6.46 -6.76
N VAL A 233 25.33 5.74 -6.98
CA VAL A 233 25.35 4.27 -6.96
C VAL A 233 24.93 3.71 -5.60
N TYR A 234 25.49 4.27 -4.52
CA TYR A 234 25.16 3.87 -3.16
C TYR A 234 23.75 4.31 -2.74
N LYS A 235 23.24 5.42 -3.29
CA LYS A 235 21.83 5.85 -3.09
C LYS A 235 20.86 4.77 -3.53
N VAL A 236 21.05 4.24 -4.75
CA VAL A 236 20.19 3.18 -5.29
C VAL A 236 20.36 1.88 -4.48
N GLY A 237 21.59 1.48 -4.19
CA GLY A 237 21.86 0.27 -3.40
C GLY A 237 21.25 0.31 -1.99
N SER A 238 21.22 1.48 -1.34
CA SER A 238 20.63 1.64 0.00
C SER A 238 19.15 1.29 0.08
N SER A 239 18.41 1.39 -1.03
CA SER A 239 16.99 1.02 -1.08
C SER A 239 16.78 -0.47 -0.81
N VAL A 240 17.70 -1.33 -1.27
CA VAL A 240 17.67 -2.77 -1.00
C VAL A 240 17.81 -3.02 0.50
N MET A 241 18.71 -2.32 1.17
CA MET A 241 18.92 -2.45 2.62
C MET A 241 17.69 -2.01 3.43
N GLN A 242 17.02 -0.93 3.02
CA GLN A 242 15.78 -0.47 3.65
C GLN A 242 14.67 -1.51 3.50
N VAL A 243 14.49 -2.04 2.28
CA VAL A 243 13.48 -3.06 2.00
C VAL A 243 13.76 -4.35 2.76
N MET A 244 15.02 -4.79 2.81
CA MET A 244 15.38 -5.97 3.58
C MET A 244 15.09 -5.80 5.07
N SER A 245 15.31 -4.61 5.62
CA SER A 245 14.97 -4.32 7.02
C SER A 245 13.46 -4.45 7.25
N THR A 246 12.64 -3.92 6.35
CA THR A 246 11.18 -4.06 6.39
C THR A 246 10.74 -5.52 6.30
N LEU A 247 11.30 -6.30 5.38
CA LEU A 247 10.99 -7.72 5.23
C LEU A 247 11.42 -8.54 6.46
N ILE A 248 12.57 -8.23 7.06
CA ILE A 248 13.03 -8.87 8.29
C ILE A 248 12.02 -8.63 9.42
N VAL A 249 11.53 -7.40 9.60
CA VAL A 249 10.49 -7.10 10.60
C VAL A 249 9.24 -7.93 10.37
N ILE A 250 8.75 -8.00 9.12
CA ILE A 250 7.54 -8.74 8.77
C ILE A 250 7.74 -10.24 9.03
N ILE A 251 8.79 -10.84 8.48
CA ILE A 251 9.03 -12.28 8.56
C ILE A 251 9.30 -12.70 10.01
N SER A 252 10.23 -12.03 10.68
CA SER A 252 10.56 -12.35 12.08
C SER A 252 9.38 -12.09 13.02
N GLY A 253 8.64 -10.99 12.84
CA GLY A 253 7.45 -10.69 13.62
C GLY A 253 6.37 -11.76 13.45
N VAL A 254 6.12 -12.22 12.21
CA VAL A 254 5.17 -13.32 11.95
C VAL A 254 5.65 -14.62 12.58
N VAL A 255 6.93 -14.97 12.43
CA VAL A 255 7.51 -16.22 12.95
C VAL A 255 7.49 -16.22 14.48
N ILE A 256 8.03 -15.18 15.12
CA ILE A 256 8.11 -15.10 16.58
C ILE A 256 6.72 -15.12 17.20
N ASP A 257 5.78 -14.30 16.71
CA ASP A 257 4.40 -14.34 17.18
C ASP A 257 3.77 -15.72 17.02
N SER A 258 3.94 -16.37 15.86
CA SER A 258 3.38 -17.71 15.61
C SER A 258 3.90 -18.73 16.62
N LEU A 259 5.19 -18.64 16.99
CA LEU A 259 5.80 -19.47 18.03
C LEU A 259 5.29 -19.10 19.43
N MET A 260 5.11 -17.81 19.72
CA MET A 260 4.58 -17.32 21.00
C MET A 260 3.09 -17.68 21.18
N PHE A 261 2.34 -17.79 20.09
CA PHE A 261 0.93 -18.17 20.11
C PHE A 261 0.68 -19.66 20.33
N LYS A 262 1.74 -20.48 20.43
CA LYS A 262 1.61 -21.89 20.79
C LYS A 262 0.95 -22.01 22.17
N ASN A 263 -0.24 -22.61 22.21
CA ASN A 263 -1.09 -22.74 23.41
C ASN A 263 -1.61 -21.41 23.98
N ALA A 264 -1.62 -20.32 23.19
CA ALA A 264 -2.19 -19.06 23.61
C ALA A 264 -3.71 -19.19 23.82
N LYS A 265 -4.20 -18.55 24.88
CA LYS A 265 -5.64 -18.47 25.16
C LYS A 265 -6.26 -17.46 24.20
N THR A 266 -7.37 -17.84 23.57
CA THR A 266 -8.12 -16.93 22.69
C THR A 266 -9.14 -16.16 23.53
N LEU A 267 -9.04 -14.83 23.48
CA LEU A 267 -9.96 -13.93 24.15
C LEU A 267 -11.24 -13.76 23.31
N PRO A 268 -12.39 -13.46 23.94
CA PRO A 268 -13.63 -13.27 23.21
C PRO A 268 -13.53 -12.08 22.24
N SER A 269 -14.00 -12.30 21.00
CA SER A 269 -14.12 -11.27 19.97
C SER A 269 -15.58 -11.15 19.54
N GLN A 270 -16.11 -9.93 19.55
CA GLN A 270 -17.50 -9.65 19.22
C GLN A 270 -17.64 -9.21 17.76
N TRP A 271 -17.71 -10.18 16.86
CA TRP A 271 -17.94 -9.94 15.43
C TRP A 271 -19.28 -9.24 15.16
N GLY A 272 -19.31 -8.39 14.14
CA GLY A 272 -20.50 -7.63 13.75
C GLY A 272 -20.66 -6.28 14.45
N LYS A 273 -19.81 -5.99 15.44
CA LYS A 273 -19.83 -4.74 16.22
C LYS A 273 -18.85 -3.67 15.76
N VAL A 274 -18.11 -3.91 14.67
CA VAL A 274 -17.25 -2.87 14.09
C VAL A 274 -18.09 -1.67 13.62
N THR A 275 -17.49 -0.49 13.62
CA THR A 275 -18.21 0.74 13.23
C THR A 275 -18.59 0.74 11.75
N THR A 276 -19.72 1.34 11.40
CA THR A 276 -20.11 1.62 10.00
C THR A 276 -19.02 2.38 9.24
N ARG A 277 -18.31 3.30 9.92
CA ARG A 277 -17.22 4.08 9.33
C ARG A 277 -16.09 3.22 8.78
N SER A 278 -15.79 2.09 9.44
CA SER A 278 -14.77 1.15 8.96
C SER A 278 -15.11 0.55 7.59
N GLN A 279 -16.39 0.38 7.28
CA GLN A 279 -16.84 -0.19 6.01
C GLN A 279 -16.56 0.75 4.84
N TYR A 280 -16.66 2.07 5.05
CA TYR A 280 -16.24 3.05 4.05
C TYR A 280 -14.74 3.00 3.78
N ALA A 281 -13.93 2.68 4.79
CA ALA A 281 -12.49 2.46 4.60
C ALA A 281 -12.22 1.20 3.76
N LEU A 282 -12.99 0.11 3.94
CA LEU A 282 -12.91 -1.05 3.06
C LEU A 282 -13.31 -0.71 1.61
N PHE A 283 -14.32 0.13 1.40
CA PHE A 283 -14.68 0.60 0.06
C PHE A 283 -13.60 1.48 -0.58
N ALA A 284 -12.83 2.23 0.21
CA ALA A 284 -11.74 3.04 -0.31
C ALA A 284 -10.60 2.20 -0.92
N LEU A 285 -10.41 0.94 -0.46
CA LEU A 285 -9.35 0.06 -0.95
C LEU A 285 -9.48 -0.29 -2.44
N PRO A 286 -10.56 -0.95 -2.93
CA PRO A 286 -10.68 -1.29 -4.35
C PRO A 286 -10.68 -0.06 -5.24
N ILE A 287 -11.23 1.06 -4.76
CA ILE A 287 -11.22 2.36 -5.44
C ILE A 287 -9.77 2.78 -5.69
N ALA A 288 -8.98 2.93 -4.63
CA ALA A 288 -7.61 3.37 -4.73
C ALA A 288 -6.73 2.37 -5.52
N PHE A 289 -6.92 1.06 -5.34
CA PHE A 289 -6.21 0.04 -6.12
C PHE A 289 -6.54 0.08 -7.61
N THR A 290 -7.82 0.27 -7.99
CA THR A 290 -8.21 0.31 -9.41
C THR A 290 -7.56 1.51 -10.09
N TRP A 291 -7.63 2.69 -9.46
CA TRP A 291 -6.94 3.89 -9.94
C TRP A 291 -5.43 3.67 -10.03
N LEU A 292 -4.83 3.05 -9.01
CA LEU A 292 -3.39 2.76 -8.96
C LEU A 292 -2.96 1.82 -10.11
N MET A 293 -3.73 0.77 -10.37
CA MET A 293 -3.43 -0.18 -11.43
C MET A 293 -3.56 0.44 -12.82
N ALA A 294 -4.59 1.25 -13.05
CA ALA A 294 -4.80 1.98 -14.30
C ALA A 294 -3.68 3.01 -14.53
N LEU A 295 -3.35 3.81 -13.51
CA LEU A 295 -2.28 4.80 -13.53
C LEU A 295 -0.92 4.17 -13.84
N MET A 296 -0.54 3.09 -13.12
CA MET A 296 0.75 2.43 -13.34
C MET A 296 0.76 1.61 -14.63
N GLY A 297 -0.41 1.16 -15.11
CA GLY A 297 -0.57 0.60 -16.45
C GLY A 297 -0.21 1.61 -17.53
N TYR A 298 -0.72 2.83 -17.40
CA TYR A 298 -0.40 3.94 -18.28
C TYR A 298 1.11 4.26 -18.26
N VAL A 299 1.70 4.50 -17.07
CA VAL A 299 3.15 4.77 -16.93
C VAL A 299 4.00 3.68 -17.63
N ARG A 300 3.70 2.40 -17.39
CA ARG A 300 4.42 1.28 -18.02
C ARG A 300 4.23 1.21 -19.54
N SER A 301 3.11 1.69 -20.06
CA SER A 301 2.94 1.79 -21.51
C SER A 301 3.76 2.95 -22.07
N SER A 302 3.71 4.11 -21.41
CA SER A 302 4.39 5.35 -21.84
C SER A 302 5.90 5.24 -21.86
N VAL A 303 6.53 4.44 -20.98
CA VAL A 303 7.99 4.23 -21.00
C VAL A 303 8.49 3.56 -22.28
N ARG A 304 7.61 2.91 -23.04
CA ARG A 304 7.96 2.33 -24.35
C ARG A 304 7.98 3.38 -25.46
N THR A 305 7.45 4.59 -25.23
CA THR A 305 7.39 5.68 -26.20
C THR A 305 6.69 5.24 -27.50
N HIS A 306 7.38 5.26 -28.64
CA HIS A 306 6.89 4.86 -29.97
C HIS A 306 7.26 3.40 -30.32
N TRP A 307 7.35 2.51 -29.33
CA TRP A 307 7.73 1.12 -29.51
C TRP A 307 6.68 0.18 -28.92
N HIS A 308 6.41 -0.94 -29.60
CA HIS A 308 5.68 -2.06 -29.00
C HIS A 308 6.57 -2.83 -28.01
N VAL A 309 7.83 -3.05 -28.42
CA VAL A 309 8.93 -3.56 -27.59
C VAL A 309 10.09 -2.58 -27.76
N TYR A 310 10.45 -1.88 -26.67
CA TYR A 310 11.47 -0.83 -26.69
C TYR A 310 12.74 -1.31 -27.39
N THR A 311 13.28 -0.50 -28.32
CA THR A 311 14.45 -0.77 -29.18
C THR A 311 14.44 -2.05 -30.04
N VAL A 312 13.36 -2.84 -30.02
CA VAL A 312 13.25 -4.10 -30.79
C VAL A 312 12.17 -4.01 -31.87
N MET A 313 10.97 -3.54 -31.52
CA MET A 313 9.83 -3.47 -32.44
C MET A 313 9.21 -2.08 -32.37
N LYS A 314 9.51 -1.25 -33.38
CA LYS A 314 8.97 0.10 -33.51
C LYS A 314 7.49 0.06 -33.86
N ASP A 315 6.71 0.90 -33.21
CA ASP A 315 5.31 1.10 -33.54
C ASP A 315 5.24 2.15 -34.67
N ASN A 316 4.72 1.75 -35.83
CA ASN A 316 4.58 2.61 -37.00
C ASN A 316 3.14 3.11 -37.19
N SER A 317 2.25 2.83 -36.24
CA SER A 317 0.89 3.37 -36.27
C SER A 317 0.89 4.89 -36.11
N PRO A 318 -0.10 5.60 -36.68
CA PRO A 318 -0.31 7.03 -36.43
C PRO A 318 -0.47 7.38 -34.94
N GLU A 319 -0.89 6.42 -34.13
CA GLU A 319 -1.17 6.56 -32.70
C GLU A 319 0.03 6.24 -31.79
N ASN A 320 1.24 6.15 -32.33
CA ASN A 320 2.47 5.77 -31.60
C ASN A 320 3.04 6.86 -30.65
N TYR A 321 2.17 7.62 -29.98
CA TYR A 321 2.55 8.72 -29.10
C TYR A 321 2.16 8.47 -27.65
N ILE A 322 2.75 9.25 -26.74
CA ILE A 322 2.37 9.25 -25.32
C ILE A 322 1.22 10.26 -25.16
N PRO A 323 0.01 9.84 -24.74
CA PRO A 323 -1.09 10.77 -24.51
C PRO A 323 -0.73 11.89 -23.54
N ALA A 324 -1.34 13.06 -23.70
CA ALA A 324 -1.22 14.12 -22.70
C ALA A 324 -1.79 13.65 -21.35
N ILE A 325 -1.21 14.10 -20.23
CA ILE A 325 -1.67 13.68 -18.88
C ILE A 325 -3.16 13.95 -18.67
N GLY A 326 -3.69 15.08 -19.14
CA GLY A 326 -5.11 15.39 -19.00
C GLY A 326 -5.99 14.34 -19.70
N HIS A 327 -5.64 13.97 -20.93
CA HIS A 327 -6.37 12.94 -21.67
C HIS A 327 -6.22 11.56 -21.00
N ALA A 328 -5.00 11.17 -20.63
CA ALA A 328 -4.74 9.92 -19.93
C ALA A 328 -5.49 9.84 -18.60
N GLY A 329 -5.49 10.92 -17.81
CA GLY A 329 -6.18 11.02 -16.53
C GLY A 329 -7.70 10.87 -16.67
N ASN A 330 -8.29 11.50 -17.69
CA ASN A 330 -9.71 11.33 -18.01
C ASN A 330 -10.02 9.88 -18.38
N MET A 331 -9.21 9.26 -19.26
CA MET A 331 -9.42 7.87 -19.67
C MET A 331 -9.25 6.87 -18.51
N ILE A 332 -8.21 7.06 -17.68
CA ILE A 332 -7.99 6.28 -16.45
C ILE A 332 -9.19 6.39 -15.52
N THR A 333 -9.74 7.59 -15.36
CA THR A 333 -10.91 7.85 -14.52
C THR A 333 -12.15 7.17 -15.08
N ILE A 334 -12.42 7.31 -16.38
CA ILE A 334 -13.55 6.64 -17.05
C ILE A 334 -13.44 5.12 -16.90
N ALA A 335 -12.27 4.53 -17.20
CA ALA A 335 -12.06 3.10 -17.07
C ALA A 335 -12.25 2.60 -15.63
N THR A 336 -11.77 3.38 -14.66
CA THR A 336 -11.92 3.08 -13.23
C THR A 336 -13.38 3.14 -12.81
N LEU A 337 -14.12 4.19 -13.18
CA LEU A 337 -15.54 4.33 -12.86
C LEU A 337 -16.38 3.23 -13.50
N LEU A 338 -16.14 2.91 -14.78
CA LEU A 338 -16.82 1.81 -15.47
C LEU A 338 -16.58 0.48 -14.76
N PHE A 339 -15.33 0.19 -14.41
CA PHE A 339 -15.00 -1.02 -13.65
C PHE A 339 -15.73 -1.07 -12.30
N LEU A 340 -15.72 0.03 -11.54
CA LEU A 340 -16.40 0.10 -10.25
C LEU A 340 -17.93 -0.05 -10.39
N ILE A 341 -18.54 0.55 -11.42
CA ILE A 341 -19.97 0.38 -11.73
C ILE A 341 -20.28 -1.09 -12.01
N ILE A 342 -19.47 -1.76 -12.81
CA ILE A 342 -19.63 -3.19 -13.10
C ILE A 342 -19.52 -4.03 -11.83
N ILE A 343 -18.54 -3.74 -10.96
CA ILE A 343 -18.36 -4.45 -9.69
C ILE A 343 -19.57 -4.23 -8.76
N LEU A 344 -20.05 -3.00 -8.62
CA LEU A 344 -21.24 -2.70 -7.81
C LEU A 344 -22.50 -3.37 -8.38
N PHE A 345 -22.63 -3.43 -9.71
CA PHE A 345 -23.69 -4.16 -10.37
C PHE A 345 -23.63 -5.67 -10.08
N ILE A 346 -22.43 -6.27 -10.10
CA ILE A 346 -22.21 -7.67 -9.71
C ILE A 346 -22.59 -7.89 -8.24
N PHE A 347 -22.21 -6.99 -7.34
CA PHE A 347 -22.57 -7.07 -5.92
C PHE A 347 -24.09 -7.03 -5.73
N TRP A 348 -24.77 -6.18 -6.48
CA TRP A 348 -26.22 -6.09 -6.49
C TRP A 348 -26.86 -7.38 -7.02
N ILE A 349 -26.41 -7.93 -8.16
CA ILE A 349 -26.89 -9.22 -8.67
C ILE A 349 -26.73 -10.33 -7.63
N ALA A 350 -25.55 -10.40 -6.99
CA ALA A 350 -25.28 -11.39 -5.96
C ALA A 350 -26.23 -11.27 -4.76
N SER A 351 -26.73 -10.05 -4.46
CA SER A 351 -27.71 -9.83 -3.41
C SER A 351 -29.10 -10.40 -3.73
N LEU A 352 -29.49 -10.44 -5.00
CA LEU A 352 -30.79 -10.97 -5.45
C LEU A 352 -30.86 -12.50 -5.32
N SER A 353 -29.73 -13.19 -5.50
CA SER A 353 -29.66 -14.65 -5.37
C SER A 353 -29.97 -15.14 -3.96
N THR A 354 -29.63 -14.35 -2.93
CA THR A 354 -29.96 -14.68 -1.53
C THR A 354 -31.45 -14.59 -1.23
N THR A 355 -32.21 -13.75 -1.93
CA THR A 355 -33.66 -13.60 -1.72
C THR A 355 -34.43 -14.85 -2.18
N LYS A 356 -34.01 -15.47 -3.29
CA LYS A 356 -34.67 -16.67 -3.83
C LYS A 356 -34.51 -17.93 -2.99
N GLN A 357 -33.43 -18.05 -2.20
CA GLN A 357 -33.24 -19.22 -1.33
C GLN A 357 -34.18 -19.22 -0.11
N VAL A 358 -34.73 -18.06 0.28
CA VAL A 358 -35.66 -17.95 1.41
C VAL A 358 -37.11 -18.26 0.99
N GLU A 359 -37.46 -18.08 -0.28
CA GLU A 359 -38.82 -18.39 -0.80
C GLU A 359 -39.01 -19.86 -1.21
N GLY A 360 -37.96 -20.68 -1.14
CA GLY A 360 -37.99 -22.10 -1.52
C GLY A 360 -37.68 -23.08 -0.39
N ALA A 361 -37.68 -22.63 0.87
CA ALA A 361 -37.43 -23.45 2.07
C ALA A 361 -38.66 -23.51 2.98
#